data_AF-A0A2N1HJN1-F1
#
_entry.id   AF-A0A2N1HJN1-F1
#
_cell.length_a   1.000
_cell.length_b   1.000
_cell.length_c   1.000
_cell.angle_alpha   90.00
_cell.angle_beta   90.00
_cell.angle_gamma   90.00
#
_symmetry.space_group_name_H-M   'P 1'
#
loop_
_entity.id
_entity.type
_entity.pdbx_description
1 polymer ?
#
loop_
_entity_poly.entity_id
_entity_poly.type
_entity_poly.pdbx_seq_one_letter_code
_entity_poly.pdbx_strand_id
1 'polypeptide(L)'
;MDLFLSLGLPIIIIVGFIRLFKVKWPFALSIIIGLSAFSTFIVDFTYCEILKTQCEPDALNAVGYFFHWLLVSAITSVLDFSFYKLFTKK
;
A
#
# COMPACT_ATOMS: atom_id res chain seq x y z
N MET A 1 14.07 -7.57 -7.20
CA MET A 1 13.81 -7.68 -5.75
C MET A 1 13.02 -6.47 -5.24
N ASP A 2 13.23 -5.32 -5.88
CA ASP A 2 12.63 -4.01 -5.57
C ASP A 2 11.11 -3.99 -5.69
N LEU A 3 10.55 -4.68 -6.68
CA LEU A 3 9.10 -4.77 -6.89
C LEU A 3 8.37 -5.43 -5.70
N PHE A 4 9.00 -6.43 -5.07
CA PHE A 4 8.42 -7.10 -3.90
C PHE A 4 8.49 -6.20 -2.66
N LEU A 5 9.60 -5.48 -2.46
CA LEU A 5 9.77 -4.57 -1.32
C LEU A 5 8.92 -3.30 -1.46
N SER A 6 8.81 -2.78 -2.68
CA SER A 6 8.08 -1.56 -3.00
C SER A 6 6.56 -1.78 -3.05
N LEU A 7 6.08 -2.90 -3.63
CA LEU A 7 4.64 -3.15 -3.77
C LEU A 7 4.14 -4.31 -2.91
N GLY A 8 4.84 -5.45 -2.94
CA GLY A 8 4.38 -6.66 -2.26
C GLY A 8 4.29 -6.50 -0.73
N LEU A 9 5.36 -5.99 -0.12
CA LEU A 9 5.46 -5.79 1.32
C LEU A 9 4.36 -4.86 1.87
N PRO A 10 4.13 -3.64 1.35
CA PRO A 10 3.08 -2.78 1.86
C PRO A 10 1.69 -3.39 1.68
N ILE A 11 1.40 -4.04 0.54
CA ILE A 11 0.11 -4.70 0.31
C ILE A 11 -0.15 -5.78 1.37
N ILE A 12 0.85 -6.64 1.65
CA ILE A 12 0.73 -7.72 2.65
C ILE A 12 0.50 -7.13 4.04
N ILE A 13 1.24 -6.08 4.41
CA ILE A 13 1.11 -5.42 5.72
C ILE A 13 -0.28 -4.80 5.87
N ILE A 14 -0.77 -4.07 4.87
CA ILE A 14 -2.07 -3.39 4.93
C ILE A 14 -3.21 -4.41 5.03
N VAL A 15 -3.22 -5.43 4.18
CA VAL A 15 -4.23 -6.51 4.22
C VAL A 15 -4.16 -7.24 5.58
N GLY A 16 -2.95 -7.56 6.04
CA GLY A 16 -2.72 -8.21 7.33
C GLY A 16 -3.27 -7.38 8.50
N PHE A 17 -3.04 -6.08 8.50
CA PHE A 17 -3.53 -5.16 9.53
C PHE A 17 -5.07 -5.11 9.54
N ILE A 18 -5.69 -4.94 8.37
CA ILE A 18 -7.16 -4.91 8.24
C ILE A 18 -7.80 -6.20 8.78
N ARG A 19 -7.17 -7.34 8.50
CA ARG A 19 -7.62 -8.66 8.99
C ARG A 19 -7.42 -8.82 10.48
N LEU A 20 -6.27 -8.40 11.01
CA LEU A 20 -5.94 -8.46 12.43
C LEU A 20 -6.97 -7.68 13.27
N PHE A 21 -7.35 -6.49 12.81
CA PHE A 21 -8.32 -5.64 13.49
C PHE A 21 -9.79 -5.95 13.14
N LYS A 22 -10.04 -6.99 12.33
CA LYS A 22 -11.40 -7.39 11.87
C LYS A 22 -12.22 -6.20 11.37
N VAL A 23 -11.58 -5.31 10.62
CA VAL A 23 -12.23 -4.08 10.16
C VAL A 23 -13.35 -4.44 9.19
N LYS A 24 -14.54 -3.87 9.41
CA LYS A 24 -15.68 -4.08 8.52
C LYS A 24 -15.53 -3.24 7.24
N TRP A 25 -15.98 -3.82 6.13
CA TRP A 25 -16.28 -3.05 4.92
C TRP A 25 -17.48 -2.12 5.22
N PRO A 26 -17.45 -0.80 4.91
CA PRO A 26 -16.55 -0.04 4.03
C PRO A 26 -15.41 0.70 4.76
N PHE A 27 -15.36 0.70 6.10
CA PHE A 27 -14.34 1.43 6.86
C PHE A 27 -12.92 0.96 6.53
N ALA A 28 -12.77 -0.31 6.15
CA ALA A 28 -11.55 -0.86 5.60
C ALA A 28 -11.01 -0.04 4.41
N LEU A 29 -11.86 0.46 3.50
CA LEU A 29 -11.42 1.24 2.34
C LEU A 29 -10.74 2.55 2.74
N SER A 30 -11.29 3.27 3.71
CA SER A 30 -10.68 4.51 4.21
C SER A 30 -9.31 4.24 4.83
N ILE A 31 -9.17 3.13 5.56
CA ILE A 31 -7.88 2.70 6.11
C ILE A 31 -6.90 2.33 4.99
N ILE A 32 -7.33 1.61 3.95
CA ILE A 32 -6.49 1.26 2.81
C ILE A 32 -5.95 2.51 2.13
N ILE A 33 -6.81 3.50 1.88
CA ILE A 33 -6.42 4.76 1.23
C ILE A 33 -5.38 5.50 2.08
N GLY A 34 -5.61 5.61 3.39
CA GLY A 34 -4.68 6.27 4.30
C GLY A 34 -3.35 5.54 4.46
N LEU A 35 -3.38 4.22 4.70
CA LEU A 35 -2.15 3.42 4.87
C LEU A 35 -1.36 3.30 3.58
N SER A 36 -2.01 3.19 2.42
CA SER A 36 -1.30 3.15 1.13
C SER A 36 -0.56 4.46 0.88
N ALA A 37 -1.16 5.61 1.20
CA ALA A 37 -0.50 6.90 1.10
C ALA A 37 0.74 6.93 2.00
N PHE A 38 0.57 6.55 3.28
CA PHE A 38 1.67 6.48 4.24
C PHE A 38 2.78 5.52 3.82
N SER A 39 2.42 4.37 3.23
CA SER A 39 3.38 3.38 2.74
C SER A 39 4.23 3.92 1.59
N THR A 40 3.65 4.75 0.73
CA THR A 40 4.36 5.37 -0.39
C THR A 40 5.46 6.31 0.13
N PHE A 41 5.17 7.11 1.16
CA PHE A 41 6.17 7.95 1.83
C PHE A 41 7.26 7.14 2.53
N ILE A 42 6.91 6.02 3.19
CA ILE A 42 7.91 5.17 3.87
C ILE A 42 8.84 4.49 2.89
N VAL A 43 8.29 3.93 1.80
CA VAL A 43 9.07 3.29 0.75
C VAL A 43 10.08 4.30 0.23
N ASP A 44 9.62 5.50 -0.11
CA ASP A 44 10.49 6.57 -0.57
C ASP A 44 11.61 6.93 0.43
N PHE A 45 11.26 7.25 1.67
CA PHE A 45 12.23 7.54 2.73
C PHE A 45 13.26 6.41 2.89
N THR A 46 12.81 5.15 2.81
CA THR A 46 13.70 3.99 2.93
C THR A 46 14.66 3.91 1.75
N TYR A 47 14.21 4.17 0.53
CA TYR A 47 15.07 4.16 -0.65
C TYR A 47 16.09 5.33 -0.62
N CYS A 48 15.63 6.53 -0.27
CA CYS A 48 16.46 7.73 -0.31
C CYS A 48 17.43 7.85 0.87
N GLU A 49 16.94 7.68 2.11
CA GLU A 49 17.72 7.92 3.32
C GLU A 49 18.46 6.66 3.78
N ILE A 50 17.81 5.49 3.72
CA ILE A 50 18.36 4.25 4.28
C ILE A 50 19.25 3.53 3.25
N LEU A 51 18.77 3.38 2.02
CA LEU A 51 19.52 2.73 0.94
C LEU A 51 20.48 3.69 0.20
N LYS A 52 20.48 4.99 0.54
CA LYS A 52 21.31 6.03 -0.07
C LYS A 52 21.24 6.06 -1.60
N THR A 53 20.06 5.77 -2.16
CA THR A 53 19.84 6.05 -3.59
C THR A 53 19.69 7.56 -3.78
N GLN A 54 20.29 8.12 -4.82
CA GLN A 54 20.20 9.56 -5.10
C GLN A 54 18.78 9.91 -5.53
N CYS A 55 17.98 10.36 -4.59
CA CYS A 55 16.65 10.89 -4.85
C CYS A 55 16.74 12.39 -5.08
N GLU A 56 16.90 12.80 -6.32
CA GLU A 56 16.67 14.20 -6.68
C GLU A 56 15.15 14.47 -6.70
N PRO A 57 14.70 15.59 -6.09
CA PRO A 57 13.30 15.97 -6.15
C PRO A 57 12.93 16.39 -7.58
N ASP A 58 12.28 15.49 -8.31
CA ASP A 58 11.76 15.71 -9.67
C ASP A 58 10.23 15.62 -9.67
N ALA A 59 9.57 16.47 -10.47
CA ALA A 59 8.13 16.42 -10.71
C ALA A 59 7.69 15.04 -11.25
N LEU A 60 8.54 14.36 -12.03
CA LEU A 60 8.27 13.01 -12.50
C LEU A 60 8.18 11.99 -11.35
N ASN A 61 8.95 12.21 -10.28
CA ASN A 61 8.96 11.37 -9.10
C ASN A 61 7.66 11.55 -8.28
N ALA A 62 7.17 12.78 -8.16
CA ALA A 62 5.87 13.07 -7.55
C ALA A 62 4.70 12.36 -8.26
N VAL A 63 4.73 12.33 -9.59
CA VAL A 63 3.77 11.57 -10.40
C VAL A 63 3.92 10.06 -10.16
N GLY A 64 5.16 9.58 -10.10
CA GLY A 64 5.48 8.19 -9.74
C GLY A 64 4.86 7.77 -8.40
N TYR A 65 4.97 8.60 -7.36
CA TYR A 65 4.33 8.33 -6.06
C TYR A 65 2.81 8.31 -6.13
N PHE A 66 2.22 9.23 -6.88
CA PHE A 66 0.76 9.25 -7.04
C PHE A 66 0.25 7.95 -7.68
N PHE A 67 0.92 7.47 -8.73
CA PHE A 67 0.58 6.20 -9.36
C PHE A 67 0.90 4.99 -8.46
N HIS A 68 1.99 5.04 -7.71
CA HIS A 68 2.34 3.99 -6.76
C HIS A 68 1.27 3.87 -5.67
N TRP A 69 0.87 4.99 -5.06
CA TRP A 69 -0.21 5.04 -4.09
C TRP A 69 -1.52 4.48 -4.65
N LEU A 70 -1.92 4.90 -5.85
CA LEU A 70 -3.12 4.39 -6.53
C LEU A 70 -3.05 2.89 -6.76
N LEU A 71 -1.91 2.38 -7.22
CA LEU A 71 -1.71 0.95 -7.45
C LEU A 71 -1.79 0.14 -6.15
N VAL A 72 -1.08 0.56 -5.10
CA VAL A 72 -1.11 -0.11 -3.80
C VAL A 72 -2.54 -0.11 -3.25
N SER A 73 -3.23 1.04 -3.30
CA SER A 73 -4.60 1.18 -2.83
C SER A 73 -5.57 0.27 -3.60
N ALA A 74 -5.48 0.26 -4.94
CA ALA A 74 -6.34 -0.54 -5.79
C ALA A 74 -6.14 -2.04 -5.58
N ILE A 75 -4.89 -2.53 -5.61
CA ILE A 75 -4.58 -3.95 -5.44
C ILE A 75 -5.00 -4.41 -4.04
N THR A 76 -4.69 -3.62 -3.01
CA THR A 76 -5.07 -3.94 -1.63
C THR A 76 -6.58 -3.98 -1.45
N SER A 77 -7.32 -3.06 -2.09
CA SER A 77 -8.79 -3.04 -2.06
C SER A 77 -9.39 -4.28 -2.73
N VAL A 78 -8.87 -4.67 -3.90
CA VAL A 78 -9.33 -5.87 -4.61
C VAL A 78 -9.06 -7.15 -3.80
N LEU A 79 -7.87 -7.23 -3.19
CA LEU A 79 -7.51 -8.36 -2.33
C LEU A 79 -8.39 -8.42 -1.09
N ASP A 80 -8.55 -7.30 -0.35
CA ASP A 80 -9.39 -7.28 0.84
C ASP A 80 -10.85 -7.60 0.52
N PHE A 81 -11.38 -7.08 -0.59
CA PHE A 81 -12.73 -7.41 -1.06
C PHE A 81 -12.85 -8.90 -1.40
N SER A 82 -11.88 -9.47 -2.10
CA SER A 82 -11.86 -10.90 -2.46
C SER A 82 -11.85 -11.77 -1.21
N PHE A 83 -11.03 -11.44 -0.21
CA PHE A 83 -11.03 -12.12 1.07
C PHE A 83 -12.33 -11.90 1.83
N TYR A 84 -12.86 -10.68 1.86
CA TYR A 84 -14.13 -10.38 2.54
C TYR A 84 -15.24 -11.28 1.99
N LYS A 85 -15.37 -11.35 0.66
CA LYS A 85 -16.32 -12.22 -0.04
C LYS A 85 -16.09 -13.71 0.23
N LEU A 86 -14.83 -14.16 0.30
CA LEU A 86 -14.50 -15.56 0.58
C LEU A 86 -14.88 -15.96 2.01
N PHE A 87 -14.63 -15.08 2.99
CA PHE A 87 -14.89 -15.35 4.40
C PHE A 87 -16.32 -15.08 4.84
N THR A 88 -17.08 -14.24 4.12
CA THR A 88 -18.51 -13.99 4.39
C THR A 88 -19.45 -14.99 3.71
N LYS A 89 -18.95 -15.78 2.75
CA LYS A 89 -19.70 -16.89 2.14
C LYS A 89 -19.71 -18.18 2.97
N LYS A 90 -19.14 -18.16 4.18
CA LYS A 90 -19.12 -19.28 5.12
C LYS A 90 -20.11 -19.03 6.24
#